data_AF-A0A2D5H9C2-F1
#
_entry.id   AF-A0A2D5H9C2-F1
#
_cell.length_a   1.000
_cell.length_b   1.000
_cell.length_c   1.000
_cell.angle_alpha   90.00
_cell.angle_beta   90.00
_cell.angle_gamma   90.00
#
_symmetry.space_group_name_H-M   'P 1'
#
loop_
_entity.id
_entity.type
_entity.pdbx_description
1 polymer ?
#
loop_
_entity_poly.entity_id
_entity_poly.type
_entity_poly.pdbx_seq_one_letter_code
_entity_poly.pdbx_strand_id
1 'polypeptide(L)' 'MELTSAQCRAQEAMQSERAKSEPLENVRVVALRAAIAWGHEASFRENREASKQRARTVAEIMQLQRQRTADDDVIKSP' A
#
# COMPACT_ATOMS: atom_id res chain seq x y z
N MET A 1 2.73 -14.54 4.15
CA MET A 1 1.86 -14.14 3.02
C MET A 1 2.04 -12.64 2.81
N GLU A 2 2.42 -12.17 1.62
CA GLU A 2 2.40 -10.74 1.31
C GLU A 2 1.05 -10.39 0.68
N LEU A 3 0.18 -9.75 1.45
CA LEU A 3 -1.09 -9.21 0.96
C LEU A 3 -0.91 -7.74 0.54
N THR A 4 -1.69 -7.31 -0.45
CA THR A 4 -1.78 -5.91 -0.86
C THR A 4 -2.70 -5.12 0.06
N SER A 5 -2.58 -3.80 0.06
CA SER A 5 -3.53 -2.90 0.73
C SER A 5 -4.98 -3.20 0.34
N ALA A 6 -5.24 -3.38 -0.96
CA ALA A 6 -6.56 -3.67 -1.51
C ALA A 6 -7.15 -5.00 -0.98
N GLN A 7 -6.32 -6.04 -0.85
CA GLN A 7 -6.76 -7.33 -0.28
C GLN A 7 -7.14 -7.18 1.20
N CYS A 8 -6.38 -6.38 1.96
CA CYS A 8 -6.69 -6.11 3.36
C CYS A 8 -7.98 -5.30 3.52
N ARG A 9 -8.22 -4.30 2.66
CA ARG A 9 -9.49 -3.56 2.60
C ARG A 9 -10.67 -4.44 2.25
N ALA A 10 -10.50 -5.39 1.34
CA ALA A 10 -11.56 -6.33 0.99
C ALA A 10 -11.97 -7.21 2.19
N GLN A 11 -10.99 -7.64 2.99
CA GLN A 11 -11.25 -8.40 4.22
C GLN A 11 -11.93 -7.54 5.29
N GLU A 12 -11.47 -6.31 5.49
CA GLU A 12 -12.12 -5.34 6.39
C GLU A 12 -13.60 -5.15 6.05
N ALA A 13 -13.91 -4.91 4.77
CA ALA A 13 -15.27 -4.73 4.29
C ALA A 13 -16.11 -6.00 4.51
N MET A 14 -15.58 -7.17 4.14
CA MET A 14 -16.27 -8.45 4.34
C MET A 14 -16.63 -8.70 5.81
N GLN A 15 -15.69 -8.45 6.73
CA GLN A 15 -15.92 -8.64 8.15
C GLN A 15 -16.86 -7.58 8.74
N SER A 16 -16.80 -6.34 8.24
CA SER A 16 -17.75 -5.28 8.62
C SER A 16 -19.18 -5.63 8.20
N GLU A 17 -19.38 -6.11 6.97
CA GLU A 17 -20.70 -6.54 6.50
C GLU A 17 -21.22 -7.77 7.25
N ARG A 18 -20.32 -8.71 7.58
CA ARG A 18 -20.67 -9.84 8.45
C ARG A 18 -21.12 -9.36 9.83
N ALA A 19 -20.39 -8.44 10.46
CA ALA A 19 -20.75 -7.91 11.77
C ALA A 19 -22.12 -7.20 11.77
N LYS A 20 -22.53 -6.59 10.65
CA LYS A 20 -23.83 -5.92 10.53
C LYS A 20 -25.01 -6.90 10.40
N SER A 21 -24.80 -8.02 9.73
CA SER A 21 -25.87 -8.98 9.41
C SER A 21 -26.00 -10.13 10.40
N GLU A 22 -25.01 -10.30 11.28
CA GLU A 22 -24.93 -11.45 12.19
C GLU A 22 -25.85 -11.31 13.43
N PRO A 23 -26.82 -12.22 13.63
CA PRO A 23 -27.71 -12.19 14.79
C PRO A 23 -27.02 -12.62 16.10
N LEU A 24 -25.97 -13.45 16.04
CA LEU A 24 -25.28 -13.93 17.22
C LEU A 24 -24.23 -12.92 17.70
N GLU A 25 -24.42 -12.40 18.90
CA GLU A 25 -23.55 -11.35 19.45
C GLU A 25 -22.07 -11.76 19.50
N ASN A 26 -21.77 -13.00 19.89
CA ASN A 26 -20.40 -13.51 19.92
C ASN A 26 -19.74 -13.45 18.54
N VAL A 27 -20.47 -13.83 17.48
CA VAL A 27 -19.95 -13.82 16.12
C VAL A 27 -19.82 -12.37 15.61
N ARG A 28 -20.78 -11.50 15.93
CA ARG A 28 -20.71 -10.06 15.64
C ARG A 28 -19.47 -9.42 16.25
N VAL A 29 -19.18 -9.70 17.53
CA VAL A 29 -18.00 -9.16 18.23
C VAL A 29 -16.71 -9.63 17.57
N VAL A 30 -16.62 -10.91 17.19
CA VAL A 30 -15.45 -11.45 16.51
C VAL A 30 -15.27 -10.82 15.13
N ALA A 31 -16.34 -10.72 14.34
CA ALA A 31 -16.31 -10.10 13.01
C ALA A 31 -15.88 -8.63 13.08
N LEU A 32 -16.39 -7.87 14.06
CA LEU A 32 -15.99 -6.47 14.26
C LEU A 32 -14.50 -6.34 14.62
N ARG A 33 -14.00 -7.19 15.52
CA ARG A 33 -12.56 -7.22 15.87
C ARG A 33 -11.69 -7.58 14.66
N ALA A 34 -12.14 -8.54 13.86
CA ALA A 34 -11.45 -8.92 12.64
C ALA A 34 -11.43 -7.76 11.63
N ALA A 35 -12.55 -7.04 11.45
CA ALA A 35 -12.61 -5.86 10.58
C ALA A 35 -11.59 -4.79 11.00
N ILE A 36 -11.52 -4.46 12.30
CA ILE A 36 -10.56 -3.50 12.84
C ILE A 36 -9.12 -3.95 12.59
N ALA A 37 -8.81 -5.23 12.84
CA ALA A 37 -7.47 -5.77 12.60
C ALA A 37 -7.07 -5.68 11.12
N TRP A 38 -8.00 -5.99 10.21
CA TRP A 38 -7.78 -5.83 8.78
C TRP A 38 -7.60 -4.38 8.36
N GLY A 39 -8.33 -3.44 8.98
CA GLY A 39 -8.15 -2.01 8.77
C GLY A 39 -6.74 -1.53 9.15
N HIS A 40 -6.20 -2.00 10.28
CA HIS A 40 -4.82 -1.71 10.67
C HIS A 40 -3.78 -2.26 9.67
N GLU A 41 -3.93 -3.52 9.24
CA GLU A 41 -3.03 -4.11 8.24
C GLU A 41 -3.15 -3.38 6.90
N ALA A 42 -4.35 -3.00 6.49
CA ALA A 42 -4.57 -2.22 5.28
C ALA A 42 -3.80 -0.89 5.32
N SER A 43 -3.94 -0.12 6.41
CA SER A 43 -3.19 1.14 6.58
C SER A 43 -1.68 0.94 6.61
N PHE A 44 -1.20 -0.13 7.25
CA PHE A 44 0.23 -0.47 7.21
C PHE A 44 0.71 -0.74 5.78
N ARG A 45 -0.08 -1.49 4.98
CA ARG A 45 0.24 -1.80 3.59
C ARG A 45 0.18 -0.58 2.68
N GLU A 46 -0.84 0.26 2.84
CA GLU A 46 -0.97 1.53 2.11
C GLU A 46 0.28 2.39 2.32
N ASN A 47 0.72 2.54 3.57
CA ASN A 47 1.92 3.31 3.90
C ASN A 47 3.19 2.70 3.28
N ARG A 48 3.31 1.37 3.31
CA ARG A 48 4.45 0.66 2.71
C ARG A 48 4.46 0.79 1.20
N GLU A 49 3.32 0.62 0.54
CA GLU A 49 3.17 0.75 -0.91
C GLU A 49 3.43 2.18 -1.37
N ALA A 50 2.88 3.18 -0.67
CA ALA A 50 3.15 4.59 -0.94
C ALA A 50 4.64 4.93 -0.77
N SER A 51 5.29 4.37 0.25
CA SER A 51 6.74 4.54 0.45
C SER A 51 7.56 3.92 -0.67
N LYS A 52 7.21 2.71 -1.12
CA LYS A 52 7.85 2.06 -2.27
C LYS A 52 7.66 2.87 -3.54
N GLN A 53 6.47 3.42 -3.76
CA GLN A 53 6.19 4.25 -4.93
C GLN A 53 7.03 5.52 -4.93
N ARG A 54 7.10 6.24 -3.79
CA ARG A 54 7.96 7.41 -3.64
C ARG A 54 9.44 7.08 -3.92
N ALA A 55 9.93 5.97 -3.39
CA ALA A 55 11.31 5.55 -3.61
C ALA A 55 11.61 5.28 -5.10
N ARG A 56 10.67 4.66 -5.82
CA ARG A 56 10.78 4.44 -7.27
C ARG A 56 10.83 5.76 -8.04
N THR A 57 9.92 6.69 -7.75
CA THR A 57 9.91 8.01 -8.40
C THR A 57 11.21 8.77 -8.16
N VAL A 58 11.76 8.76 -6.94
CA VAL A 58 13.06 9.39 -6.66
C VAL A 58 14.18 8.73 -7.43
N ALA A 59 14.22 7.40 -7.50
CA ALA A 59 15.23 6.66 -8.25
C ALA A 59 15.17 6.98 -9.76
N GLU A 60 13.97 7.05 -10.34
CA GLU A 60 13.75 7.44 -11.73
C GLU A 60 14.25 8.87 -12.00
N ILE A 61 13.94 9.83 -11.14
CA ILE A 61 14.43 11.22 -11.26
C ILE A 61 15.97 11.26 -11.21
N MET A 62 16.59 10.56 -10.25
CA MET A 62 18.06 10.50 -10.14
C MET A 62 18.72 9.84 -11.35
N GLN A 63 18.04 8.86 -11.95
CA GLN A 63 18.53 8.21 -13.18
C GLN A 63 18.47 9.15 -14.37
N LEU A 64 17.35 9.87 -14.55
CA LEU A 64 17.20 10.88 -15.60
C LEU A 64 18.20 12.04 -15.46
N GLN A 65 18.46 12.49 -14.23
CA GLN A 65 19.48 13.52 -13.96
C GLN A 65 20.89 13.02 -14.33
N ARG A 66 21.23 11.77 -14.01
CA ARG A 66 22.51 11.16 -14.40
C ARG A 66 22.66 11.01 -15.92
N GLN A 67 21.60 10.61 -16.61
CA GLN A 67 21.62 10.54 -18.08
C GLN A 67 21.84 11.91 -18.70
N ARG A 68 21.09 12.93 -18.24
CA ARG A 68 21.23 14.30 -18.75
C ARG A 68 22.64 14.88 -18.52
N THR A 69 23.22 14.65 -17.35
CA THR A 69 24.59 15.11 -17.06
C THR A 69 25.63 14.40 -17.91
N ALA A 70 25.49 13.09 -18.12
CA ALA A 70 26.35 12.34 -19.02
C ALA A 70 26.23 12.82 -20.48
N ASP A 71 25.01 13.10 -20.96
CA ASP A 71 24.78 13.62 -22.31
C ASP A 71 25.37 15.02 -22.49
N ASP A 72 25.22 15.91 -21.50
CA ASP A 72 25.81 17.26 -21.51
C ASP A 72 27.35 17.22 -21.52
N ASP A 73 27.97 16.24 -20.85
CA ASP A 73 29.42 16.05 -20.85
C ASP A 73 29.93 15.50 -22.20
N VAL A 74 29.17 14.61 -22.86
CA VAL A 74 29.50 14.10 -24.21
C VAL A 74 29.45 15.22 -25.26
N ILE A 75 28.48 16.15 -25.16
CA ILE A 75 28.35 17.26 -26.12
C ILE A 75 29.46 18.31 -25.95
N LYS A 76 30.07 18.42 -24.77
CA LYS A 76 31.13 19.40 -24.47
C LYS A 76 32.55 18.87 -24.65
N SER A 77 32.72 17.59 -25.00
CA SER A 77 34.03 17.04 -25.36
C SER A 77 34.43 17.48 -26.79
N PRO A 78 35.62 18.10 -26.98
CA PRO A 78 36.08 18.63 -28.27
C PRO A 78 36.44 17.54 -29.29
#